data_AF-A0A673IL89-F1
#
_entry.id   AF-A0A673IL89-F1
#
_cell.length_a   1.000
_cell.length_b   1.000
_cell.length_c   1.000
_cell.angle_alpha   90.00
_cell.angle_beta   90.00
_cell.angle_gamma   90.00
#
_symmetry.space_group_name_H-M   'P 1'
#
loop_
_entity.id
_entity.type
_entity.pdbx_description
1 polymer ?
#
loop_
_entity_poly.entity_id
_entity_poly.type
_entity_poly.pdbx_seq_one_letter_code
_entity_poly.pdbx_strand_id
1 'polypeptide(L)'
;LLFELFSIHILFKTNKFVLEMQQFGQSASRANFLIRVLILPVVAVGIFLGGLLMKRYKLSVVAGAQLSFITSFTAFLLLLLLLHFGTKCDNVPVAGLTVTPGTSQDERSLMSQCNQNCSCSTSEWDPVCSDSGITYVSPCLAGCTTSTGQGKNTVFHNCSCVLTPSPAEGSRSVSLGQCPHGPGCTRSFTSYMAVSVLSSFINSLSTTPGYMIIIRSVTIRIE
;
A
#
# COMPACT_ATOMS: atom_id res chain seq x y z
N LEU A 1 9.11 -25.96 6.71
CA LEU A 1 8.57 -25.05 7.75
C LEU A 1 9.14 -23.63 7.65
N LEU A 2 10.45 -23.41 7.79
CA LEU A 2 11.08 -22.07 7.68
C LEU A 2 10.82 -21.38 6.33
N PHE A 3 10.95 -22.12 5.22
CA PHE A 3 10.65 -21.63 3.88
C PHE A 3 9.15 -21.30 3.68
N GLU A 4 8.26 -22.13 4.24
CA GLU A 4 6.81 -21.89 4.20
C GLU A 4 6.41 -20.64 5.00
N LEU A 5 6.99 -20.45 6.20
CA LEU A 5 6.77 -19.26 7.01
C LEU A 5 7.29 -17.99 6.32
N PHE A 6 8.41 -18.08 5.60
CA PHE A 6 8.94 -16.99 4.78
C PHE A 6 7.99 -16.63 3.62
N SER A 7 7.46 -17.62 2.91
CA SER A 7 6.49 -17.42 1.82
C SER A 7 5.17 -16.80 2.31
N ILE A 8 4.63 -17.29 3.43
CA ILE A 8 3.42 -16.71 4.06
C ILE A 8 3.65 -15.26 4.49
N HIS A 9 4.82 -14.97 5.07
CA HIS A 9 5.18 -13.61 5.50
C HIS A 9 5.30 -12.63 4.32
N ILE A 10 5.92 -13.05 3.21
CA ILE A 10 5.99 -12.25 1.98
C ILE A 10 4.58 -12.02 1.44
N LEU A 11 3.75 -13.06 1.34
CA LEU A 11 2.40 -12.98 0.80
C LEU A 11 1.53 -11.98 1.59
N PHE A 12 1.58 -12.06 2.92
CA PHE A 12 0.83 -11.15 3.79
C PHE A 12 1.26 -9.70 3.60
N LYS A 13 2.58 -9.44 3.53
CA LYS A 13 3.11 -8.09 3.26
C LYS A 13 2.72 -7.56 1.88
N THR A 14 2.83 -8.38 0.84
CA THR A 14 2.45 -7.96 -0.52
C THR A 14 0.98 -7.62 -0.62
N ASN A 15 0.11 -8.44 -0.02
CA ASN A 15 -1.33 -8.15 -0.01
C ASN A 15 -1.63 -6.85 0.74
N LYS A 16 -1.05 -6.67 1.94
CA LYS A 16 -1.25 -5.45 2.73
C LYS A 16 -0.75 -4.19 2.01
N PHE A 17 0.42 -4.25 1.37
CA PHE A 17 0.96 -3.13 0.61
C PHE A 17 0.10 -2.77 -0.61
N VAL A 18 -0.39 -3.76 -1.35
CA VAL A 18 -1.29 -3.54 -2.50
C VAL A 18 -2.58 -2.89 -2.03
N LEU A 19 -3.15 -3.37 -0.91
CA LEU A 19 -4.35 -2.81 -0.31
C LEU A 19 -4.15 -1.34 0.11
N GLU A 20 -3.04 -1.02 0.77
CA GLU A 20 -2.75 0.36 1.16
C GLU A 20 -2.57 1.26 -0.05
N MET A 21 -1.78 0.85 -1.04
CA MET A 21 -1.60 1.62 -2.28
C MET A 21 -2.91 1.87 -3.03
N GLN A 22 -3.85 0.92 -2.96
CA GLN A 22 -5.18 1.07 -3.53
C GLN A 22 -6.02 2.11 -2.76
N GLN A 23 -5.87 2.20 -1.44
CA GLN A 23 -6.47 3.30 -0.64
C GLN A 23 -5.91 4.67 -1.02
N PHE A 24 -4.65 4.74 -1.45
CA PHE A 24 -4.01 5.97 -1.97
C PHE A 24 -4.30 6.24 -3.45
N GLY A 25 -5.22 5.50 -4.08
CA GLY A 25 -5.61 5.70 -5.48
C GLY A 25 -4.62 5.18 -6.51
N GLN A 26 -3.61 4.41 -6.10
CA GLN A 26 -2.72 3.74 -7.05
C GLN A 26 -3.37 2.46 -7.55
N SER A 27 -3.24 2.19 -8.85
CA SER A 27 -3.65 0.92 -9.43
C SER A 27 -2.88 -0.25 -8.80
N ALA A 28 -3.55 -1.38 -8.60
CA ALA A 28 -2.91 -2.60 -8.09
C ALA A 28 -1.69 -3.04 -8.95
N SER A 29 -1.72 -2.79 -10.26
CA SER A 29 -0.59 -3.10 -11.16
C SER A 29 0.65 -2.25 -10.85
N ARG A 30 0.50 -0.94 -10.68
CA ARG A 30 1.60 -0.05 -10.24
C ARG A 30 2.13 -0.43 -8.86
N ALA A 31 1.25 -0.74 -7.91
CA ALA A 31 1.66 -1.19 -6.58
C ALA A 31 2.50 -2.48 -6.66
N ASN A 32 2.00 -3.49 -7.39
CA ASN A 32 2.70 -4.75 -7.62
C ASN A 32 4.04 -4.59 -8.34
N PHE A 33 4.13 -3.65 -9.28
CA PHE A 33 5.40 -3.35 -9.94
C PHE A 33 6.40 -2.70 -8.98
N LEU A 34 5.97 -1.69 -8.23
CA LEU A 34 6.81 -0.89 -7.34
C LEU A 34 7.35 -1.73 -6.18
N ILE A 35 6.52 -2.61 -5.59
CA ILE A 35 6.98 -3.52 -4.54
C ILE A 35 8.04 -4.49 -5.04
N ARG A 36 7.87 -5.03 -6.25
CA ARG A 36 8.84 -5.97 -6.82
C ARG A 36 10.17 -5.28 -7.11
N VAL A 37 10.13 -4.09 -7.71
CA VAL A 37 11.33 -3.31 -8.04
C VAL A 37 12.10 -2.89 -6.78
N LEU A 38 11.41 -2.58 -5.67
CA LEU A 38 12.07 -2.19 -4.42
C LEU A 38 12.56 -3.40 -3.61
N ILE A 39 11.78 -4.48 -3.52
CA ILE A 39 12.11 -5.62 -2.66
C ILE A 39 13.15 -6.55 -3.30
N LEU A 40 13.09 -6.78 -4.62
CA LEU A 40 14.02 -7.69 -5.32
C LEU A 40 15.51 -7.35 -5.07
N PRO A 41 15.98 -6.10 -5.27
CA PRO A 41 17.39 -5.78 -5.04
C PRO A 41 17.77 -5.93 -3.56
N VAL A 42 16.87 -5.55 -2.65
CA VAL A 42 17.11 -5.64 -1.20
C VAL A 42 17.28 -7.10 -0.76
N VAL A 43 16.41 -7.99 -1.26
CA VAL A 43 16.50 -9.43 -0.99
C VAL A 43 17.78 -10.02 -1.57
N ALA A 44 18.16 -9.64 -2.79
CA ALA A 44 19.40 -10.11 -3.41
C ALA A 44 20.64 -9.72 -2.58
N VAL A 45 20.71 -8.46 -2.13
CA VAL A 45 21.80 -7.98 -1.27
C VAL A 45 21.83 -8.73 0.05
N GLY A 46 20.68 -8.98 0.68
CA GLY A 46 20.63 -9.69 1.95
C GLY A 46 20.99 -11.18 1.83
N ILE A 47 20.59 -11.88 0.75
CA ILE A 47 21.03 -13.27 0.51
C ILE A 47 22.55 -13.33 0.35
N PHE A 48 23.12 -12.43 -0.45
CA PHE A 48 24.56 -12.35 -0.65
C PHE A 48 25.31 -12.06 0.66
N LEU A 49 24.81 -11.11 1.44
CA LEU A 49 25.42 -10.76 2.73
C LEU A 49 25.26 -11.88 3.77
N GLY A 50 24.13 -12.60 3.78
CA GLY A 50 23.92 -13.79 4.60
C GLY A 50 24.92 -14.91 4.27
N GLY A 51 25.21 -15.11 2.98
CA GLY A 51 26.26 -16.03 2.54
C GLY A 51 27.66 -15.57 2.94
N LEU A 52 27.94 -14.27 2.84
CA LEU A 52 29.21 -13.69 3.27
C LEU A 52 29.42 -13.83 4.78
N LEU A 53 28.37 -13.61 5.59
CA LEU A 53 28.38 -13.81 7.04
C LEU A 53 28.76 -15.25 7.40
N MET A 54 28.13 -16.23 6.77
CA MET A 54 28.49 -17.64 6.97
C MET A 54 29.94 -17.94 6.59
N LYS A 55 30.42 -17.42 5.46
CA LYS A 55 31.79 -17.65 4.99
C LYS A 55 32.84 -16.97 5.86
N ARG A 56 32.59 -15.72 6.28
CA ARG A 56 33.54 -14.91 7.06
C ARG A 56 33.66 -15.40 8.50
N TYR A 57 32.53 -15.69 9.14
CA TYR A 57 32.51 -16.11 10.55
C TYR A 57 32.59 -17.63 10.73
N LYS A 58 32.68 -18.41 9.63
CA LYS A 58 32.72 -19.88 9.64
C LYS A 58 31.63 -20.46 10.56
N LEU A 59 30.41 -19.96 10.42
CA LEU A 59 29.30 -20.34 11.29
C LEU A 59 29.05 -21.84 11.20
N SER A 60 29.05 -22.52 12.36
CA SER A 60 28.63 -23.91 12.48
C SER A 60 27.14 -24.06 12.15
N VAL A 61 26.69 -25.27 11.80
CA VAL A 61 25.28 -25.58 11.50
C VAL A 61 24.34 -25.12 12.63
N VAL A 62 24.77 -25.28 13.89
CA VAL A 62 24.02 -24.83 15.07
C VAL A 62 23.93 -23.31 15.14
N ALA A 63 25.04 -22.61 14.89
CA ALA A 63 25.08 -21.16 14.90
C ALA A 63 24.27 -20.55 13.72
N GLY A 64 24.30 -21.19 12.55
CA GLY A 64 23.45 -20.84 11.41
C GLY A 64 21.95 -21.04 11.69
N ALA A 65 21.60 -22.09 12.43
CA ALA A 65 20.23 -22.33 12.88
C ALA A 65 19.77 -21.25 13.88
N GLN A 66 20.62 -20.87 14.84
CA GLN A 66 20.34 -19.78 15.77
C GLN A 66 20.16 -18.44 15.05
N LEU A 67 21.04 -18.12 14.09
CA LEU A 67 20.91 -16.90 13.28
C LEU A 67 19.58 -16.87 12.50
N SER A 68 19.20 -18.01 11.93
CA SER A 68 17.93 -18.15 11.19
C SER A 68 16.72 -17.95 12.11
N PHE A 69 16.76 -18.53 13.31
CA PHE A 69 15.68 -18.38 14.28
C PHE A 69 15.56 -16.93 14.78
N ILE A 70 16.67 -16.28 15.12
CA ILE A 70 16.70 -14.90 15.60
C ILE A 70 16.14 -13.96 14.52
N THR A 71 16.64 -14.04 13.29
CA THR A 71 16.19 -13.17 12.19
C THR A 71 14.72 -13.36 11.86
N SER A 72 14.22 -14.60 11.82
CA SER A 72 12.79 -14.87 11.62
C SER A 72 11.93 -14.32 12.76
N PHE A 73 12.36 -14.48 14.01
CA PHE A 73 11.66 -13.92 15.17
C PHE A 73 11.62 -12.39 15.14
N THR A 74 12.76 -11.74 14.85
CA THR A 74 12.83 -10.28 14.71
C THR A 74 11.92 -9.78 13.59
N ALA A 75 11.89 -10.45 12.43
CA ALA A 75 11.02 -10.07 11.34
C ALA A 75 9.53 -10.24 11.66
N PHE A 76 9.17 -11.28 12.42
CA PHE A 76 7.80 -11.46 12.92
C PHE A 76 7.38 -10.33 13.87
N LEU A 77 8.26 -9.95 14.82
CA LEU A 77 7.99 -8.82 15.72
C LEU A 77 7.83 -7.49 14.97
N LEU A 78 8.66 -7.23 13.96
CA LEU A 78 8.52 -6.04 13.10
C LEU A 78 7.18 -6.03 12.36
N LEU A 79 6.67 -7.19 11.93
CA LEU A 79 5.35 -7.29 11.31
C LEU A 79 4.22 -6.99 12.30
N LEU A 80 4.31 -7.50 13.53
CA LEU A 80 3.32 -7.21 14.57
C LEU A 80 3.28 -5.72 14.92
N LEU A 81 4.44 -5.06 14.96
CA LEU A 81 4.55 -3.62 15.16
C LEU A 81 3.87 -2.86 14.01
N LEU A 82 4.09 -3.28 12.77
CA LEU A 82 3.42 -2.71 11.59
C LEU A 82 1.90 -2.84 11.66
N LEU A 83 1.38 -3.97 12.15
CA LEU A 83 -0.06 -4.17 12.30
C LEU A 83 -0.69 -3.25 13.36
N HIS A 84 0.04 -2.95 14.43
CA HIS A 84 -0.44 -2.04 15.48
C HIS A 84 -0.39 -0.56 15.07
N PHE A 85 0.59 -0.16 14.25
CA PHE A 85 0.78 1.24 13.86
C PHE A 85 0.17 1.59 12.49
N GLY A 86 -0.01 0.62 11.60
CA GLY A 86 -0.43 0.83 10.20
C GLY A 86 -1.92 1.11 9.97
N THR A 87 -2.74 1.18 11.03
CA THR A 87 -4.20 1.43 10.91
C THR A 87 -4.60 2.87 11.19
N LYS A 88 -3.63 3.77 11.44
CA LYS A 88 -3.86 5.16 11.87
C LYS A 88 -3.97 6.18 10.72
N CYS A 89 -4.41 5.76 9.53
CA CYS A 89 -4.83 6.71 8.52
C CYS A 89 -6.34 6.62 8.40
N ASP A 90 -7.05 7.65 8.83
CA ASP A 90 -8.49 7.76 8.57
C ASP A 90 -8.70 7.68 7.06
N ASN A 91 -9.67 6.87 6.65
CA ASN A 91 -10.07 6.77 5.26
C ASN A 91 -10.39 8.19 4.76
N VAL A 92 -9.78 8.62 3.66
CA VAL A 92 -10.11 9.91 3.03
C VAL A 92 -11.61 9.92 2.82
N PRO A 93 -12.33 11.00 3.19
CA PRO A 93 -13.75 11.08 2.96
C PRO A 93 -14.01 11.02 1.44
N VAL A 94 -14.41 9.84 0.98
CA VAL A 94 -14.90 9.63 -0.39
C VAL A 94 -16.39 9.95 -0.37
N ALA A 95 -16.80 10.94 -1.17
CA ALA A 95 -18.21 11.25 -1.39
C ALA A 95 -18.94 10.00 -1.90
N GLY A 96 -19.94 9.52 -1.15
CA GLY A 96 -20.70 8.30 -1.45
C GLY A 96 -20.14 6.97 -0.90
N LEU A 97 -18.98 6.96 -0.22
CA LEU A 97 -18.49 5.78 0.51
C LEU A 97 -18.15 6.03 1.99
N THR A 98 -17.88 7.27 2.41
CA THR A 98 -17.40 7.55 3.79
C THR A 98 -18.01 8.79 4.45
N VAL A 99 -18.85 9.56 3.73
CA VAL A 99 -19.61 10.68 4.29
C VAL A 99 -21.06 10.29 4.60
N THR A 100 -21.23 9.33 5.50
CA THR A 100 -22.36 9.25 6.45
C THR A 100 -21.90 8.46 7.68
N PRO A 101 -21.72 9.09 8.86
CA PRO A 101 -21.74 8.33 10.09
C PRO A 101 -23.19 7.87 10.31
N GLY A 102 -23.51 6.64 9.91
CA GLY A 102 -24.70 5.96 10.41
C GLY A 102 -25.73 5.43 9.40
N THR A 103 -25.45 5.34 8.09
CA THR A 103 -26.36 4.64 7.18
C THR A 103 -25.62 3.73 6.21
N SER A 104 -26.14 2.50 6.13
CA SER A 104 -25.76 1.39 5.27
C SER A 104 -25.38 1.78 3.85
N GLN A 105 -24.42 1.04 3.30
CA GLN A 105 -24.22 0.80 1.86
C GLN A 105 -25.52 1.03 1.07
N ASP A 106 -25.61 2.16 0.37
CA ASP A 106 -26.65 2.35 -0.63
C ASP A 106 -25.97 3.00 -1.83
N GLU A 107 -25.95 2.28 -2.95
CA GLU A 107 -25.49 2.76 -4.26
C GLU A 107 -26.23 4.04 -4.69
N ARG A 108 -27.39 4.31 -4.07
CA ARG A 108 -28.16 5.55 -4.19
C ARG A 108 -27.52 6.79 -3.54
N SER A 109 -26.47 6.65 -2.74
CA SER A 109 -25.77 7.79 -2.13
C SER A 109 -24.78 8.49 -3.08
N LEU A 110 -24.34 7.81 -4.14
CA LEU A 110 -23.50 8.37 -5.20
C LEU A 110 -24.32 9.17 -6.23
N MET A 111 -25.62 8.88 -6.35
CA MET A 111 -26.56 9.52 -7.27
C MET A 111 -27.38 10.57 -6.52
N SER A 112 -27.04 11.84 -6.69
CA SER A 112 -27.75 12.97 -6.06
C SER A 112 -28.31 13.91 -7.12
N GLN A 113 -29.18 14.85 -6.74
CA GLN A 113 -29.82 15.77 -7.71
C GLN A 113 -28.81 16.51 -8.61
N CYS A 114 -27.57 16.73 -8.16
CA CYS A 114 -26.56 17.43 -8.93
C CYS A 114 -25.94 16.61 -10.07
N ASN A 115 -25.98 15.27 -10.03
CA ASN A 115 -25.44 14.39 -11.09
C ASN A 115 -26.52 13.55 -11.80
N GLN A 116 -27.79 13.69 -11.43
CA GLN A 116 -28.93 13.00 -12.05
C GLN A 116 -29.06 13.21 -13.58
N ASN A 117 -28.58 14.34 -14.09
CA ASN A 117 -28.62 14.64 -15.53
C ASN A 117 -27.50 13.96 -16.33
N CYS A 118 -26.62 13.21 -15.66
CA CYS A 118 -25.52 12.48 -16.28
C CYS A 118 -25.71 10.98 -16.02
N SER A 119 -25.76 10.16 -17.07
CA SER A 119 -25.76 8.69 -16.94
C SER A 119 -24.38 8.16 -16.55
N CYS A 120 -23.85 8.61 -15.40
CA CYS A 120 -22.52 8.26 -14.94
C CYS A 120 -22.45 6.76 -14.58
N SER A 121 -21.39 6.09 -15.01
CA SER A 121 -21.07 4.76 -14.52
C SER A 121 -20.65 4.83 -13.06
N THR A 122 -21.25 4.01 -12.19
CA THR A 122 -20.84 3.86 -10.79
C THR A 122 -19.69 2.85 -10.63
N SER A 123 -19.37 2.09 -11.68
CA SER A 123 -18.30 1.09 -11.67
C SER A 123 -16.93 1.64 -12.11
N GLU A 124 -16.89 2.87 -12.62
CA GLU A 124 -15.66 3.50 -13.09
C GLU A 124 -15.00 4.34 -11.98
N TRP A 125 -13.73 4.04 -11.71
CA TRP A 125 -12.93 4.69 -10.67
C TRP A 125 -11.93 5.65 -11.31
N ASP A 126 -12.25 6.95 -11.30
CA ASP A 126 -11.39 8.04 -11.78
C ASP A 126 -11.37 9.19 -10.75
N PRO A 127 -10.65 9.02 -9.64
CA PRO A 127 -10.78 9.86 -8.46
C PRO A 127 -10.38 11.32 -8.73
N VAL A 128 -11.16 12.26 -8.21
CA VAL A 128 -10.88 13.70 -8.29
C VAL A 128 -10.99 14.37 -6.93
N CYS A 129 -10.13 15.35 -6.67
CA CYS A 129 -10.07 16.09 -5.41
C CYS A 129 -10.67 17.48 -5.57
N SER A 130 -11.61 17.81 -4.68
CA SER A 130 -12.12 19.17 -4.50
C SER A 130 -11.24 19.99 -3.57
N ASP A 131 -11.20 21.30 -3.77
CA ASP A 131 -10.54 22.26 -2.87
C ASP A 131 -11.09 22.20 -1.42
N SER A 132 -12.30 21.66 -1.24
CA SER A 132 -12.90 21.37 0.07
C SER A 132 -12.32 20.12 0.77
N GLY A 133 -11.35 19.42 0.17
CA GLY A 133 -10.69 18.24 0.74
C GLY A 133 -11.50 16.94 0.61
N ILE A 134 -12.58 16.96 -0.16
CA ILE A 134 -13.43 15.79 -0.43
C ILE A 134 -13.01 15.13 -1.75
N THR A 135 -12.83 13.81 -1.73
CA THR A 135 -12.53 13.03 -2.94
C THR A 135 -13.82 12.47 -3.53
N TYR A 136 -14.01 12.62 -4.84
CA TYR A 136 -15.13 12.06 -5.59
C TYR A 136 -14.65 10.86 -6.44
N VAL A 137 -15.54 9.89 -6.65
CA VAL A 137 -15.24 8.64 -7.38
C VAL A 137 -14.92 8.88 -8.86
N SER A 138 -15.56 9.88 -9.48
CA SER A 138 -15.32 10.28 -10.87
C SER A 138 -15.63 11.76 -11.09
N PRO A 139 -15.06 12.42 -12.12
CA PRO A 139 -15.45 13.78 -12.49
C PRO A 139 -16.92 13.88 -12.89
N CYS A 140 -17.50 12.80 -13.46
CA CYS A 140 -18.92 12.72 -13.78
C CYS A 140 -19.79 12.72 -12.51
N LEU A 141 -19.40 11.93 -11.50
CA LEU A 141 -20.11 11.89 -10.22
C LEU A 141 -19.98 13.19 -9.42
N ALA A 142 -18.90 13.96 -9.65
CA ALA A 142 -18.74 15.34 -9.18
C ALA A 142 -19.56 16.38 -9.99
N GLY A 143 -20.15 15.98 -11.13
CA GLY A 143 -21.00 16.80 -11.98
C GLY A 143 -20.26 17.87 -12.77
N CYS A 144 -19.00 17.61 -13.15
CA CYS A 144 -18.17 18.56 -13.91
C CYS A 144 -18.47 18.47 -15.41
N THR A 145 -18.50 19.62 -16.10
CA THR A 145 -18.85 19.70 -17.54
C THR A 145 -17.68 20.06 -18.44
N THR A 146 -16.60 20.60 -17.89
CA THR A 146 -15.46 21.11 -18.64
C THR A 146 -14.16 20.64 -18.02
N SER A 147 -13.13 20.42 -18.83
CA SER A 147 -11.78 20.07 -18.35
C SER A 147 -10.73 20.93 -19.05
N THR A 148 -9.67 21.25 -18.32
CA THR A 148 -8.49 21.95 -18.83
C THR A 148 -7.23 21.19 -18.44
N GLY A 149 -6.20 21.24 -19.29
CA GLY A 149 -4.95 20.53 -19.08
C GLY A 149 -4.86 19.17 -19.79
N GLN A 150 -3.74 18.48 -19.59
CA GLN A 150 -3.46 17.18 -20.22
C GLN A 150 -2.79 16.24 -19.21
N GLY A 151 -3.23 14.98 -19.18
CA GLY A 151 -2.64 13.94 -18.32
C GLY A 151 -2.85 14.20 -16.83
N LYS A 152 -1.76 14.23 -16.05
CA LYS A 152 -1.80 14.36 -14.58
C LYS A 152 -2.18 15.75 -14.06
N ASN A 153 -2.12 16.77 -14.91
CA ASN A 153 -2.42 18.16 -14.53
C ASN A 153 -3.81 18.57 -15.05
N THR A 154 -4.71 17.60 -15.24
CA THR A 154 -6.07 17.87 -15.70
C THR A 154 -6.90 18.40 -14.54
N VAL A 155 -7.53 19.55 -14.76
CA VAL A 155 -8.46 20.18 -13.81
C VAL A 155 -9.83 20.20 -14.46
N PHE A 156 -10.83 19.71 -13.74
CA PHE A 156 -12.22 19.77 -14.18
C PHE A 156 -12.88 20.98 -13.54
N HIS A 157 -13.74 21.67 -14.29
CA HIS A 157 -14.46 22.87 -13.86
C HIS A 157 -15.97 22.70 -14.04
N ASN A 158 -16.71 23.62 -13.43
CA ASN A 158 -18.18 23.68 -13.45
C ASN A 158 -18.82 22.44 -12.81
N CYS A 159 -18.26 21.97 -11.70
CA CYS A 159 -18.75 20.81 -10.97
C CYS A 159 -19.99 21.18 -10.14
N SER A 160 -21.14 20.56 -10.40
CA SER A 160 -22.41 20.85 -9.71
C SER A 160 -22.50 20.26 -8.30
N CYS A 161 -21.76 19.18 -8.00
CA CYS A 161 -21.82 18.47 -6.72
C CYS A 161 -20.78 18.93 -5.69
N VAL A 162 -19.96 19.93 -6.05
CA VAL A 162 -18.94 20.52 -5.17
C VAL A 162 -19.54 21.72 -4.45
N LEU A 163 -19.71 21.61 -3.13
CA LEU A 163 -20.22 22.69 -2.28
C LEU A 163 -19.04 23.49 -1.72
N THR A 164 -18.93 24.76 -2.09
CA THR A 164 -17.99 25.72 -1.50
C THR A 164 -18.71 26.63 -0.48
N PRO A 165 -18.14 26.87 0.71
CA PRO A 165 -18.76 27.69 1.76
C PRO A 165 -18.67 29.21 1.54
N SER A 166 -18.28 29.72 0.37
CA SER A 166 -18.28 31.18 0.10
C SER A 166 -18.82 31.56 -1.29
N PRO A 167 -19.50 32.72 -1.44
CA PRO A 167 -20.05 33.20 -2.71
C PRO A 167 -19.05 34.00 -3.56
N ALA A 168 -17.75 33.92 -3.27
CA ALA A 168 -16.73 34.69 -3.98
C ALA A 168 -15.90 33.77 -4.88
N GLU A 169 -16.19 33.80 -6.20
CA GLU A 169 -15.26 33.58 -7.33
C GLU A 169 -14.26 32.41 -7.29
N GLY A 170 -14.44 31.43 -6.42
CA GLY A 170 -13.75 30.15 -6.51
C GLY A 170 -14.45 29.30 -7.56
N SER A 171 -13.78 29.03 -8.69
CA SER A 171 -14.29 28.06 -9.66
C SER A 171 -14.62 26.74 -8.96
N ARG A 172 -15.81 26.17 -9.20
CA ARG A 172 -16.15 24.81 -8.75
C ARG A 172 -15.29 23.83 -9.53
N SER A 173 -14.06 23.67 -9.09
CA SER A 173 -13.04 22.87 -9.75
C SER A 173 -12.60 21.70 -8.90
N VAL A 174 -12.22 20.63 -9.59
CA VAL A 174 -11.60 19.46 -8.99
C VAL A 174 -10.36 19.09 -9.80
N SER A 175 -9.31 18.69 -9.11
CA SER A 175 -8.07 18.23 -9.75
C SER A 175 -8.06 16.71 -9.85
N LEU A 176 -7.45 16.18 -10.90
CA LEU A 176 -7.33 14.73 -11.09
C LEU A 176 -6.46 14.10 -9.98
N GLY A 177 -6.97 13.05 -9.34
CA GLY A 177 -6.35 12.34 -8.21
C GLY A 177 -7.07 12.51 -6.88
N GLN A 178 -6.75 11.63 -5.92
CA GLN A 178 -7.20 11.71 -4.52
C GLN A 178 -6.72 12.99 -3.84
N CYS A 179 -7.51 13.50 -2.88
CA CYS A 179 -7.05 14.58 -2.04
C CYS A 179 -5.82 14.19 -1.21
N PRO A 180 -4.86 15.11 -1.01
CA PRO A 180 -3.67 14.83 -0.23
C PRO A 180 -4.08 14.42 1.18
N HIS A 181 -3.63 13.24 1.62
CA HIS A 181 -3.81 12.83 3.00
C HIS A 181 -3.03 13.78 3.91
N GLY A 182 -3.51 13.99 5.14
CA GLY A 182 -2.80 14.80 6.12
C GLY A 182 -1.36 14.32 6.34
N PRO A 183 -0.43 15.19 6.76
CA PRO A 183 1.01 14.88 6.86
C PRO A 183 1.34 13.68 7.77
N GLY A 184 0.45 13.35 8.73
CA GLY A 184 0.57 12.15 9.55
C GLY A 184 0.41 10.85 8.77
N CYS A 185 -0.42 10.82 7.73
CA CYS A 185 -0.68 9.61 6.95
C CYS A 185 0.48 9.29 5.99
N THR A 186 1.03 10.30 5.30
CA THR A 186 2.23 10.13 4.46
C THR A 186 3.43 9.65 5.28
N ARG A 187 3.57 10.15 6.52
CA ARG A 187 4.63 9.70 7.45
C ARG A 187 4.42 8.27 7.93
N SER A 188 3.19 7.86 8.25
CA SER A 188 2.86 6.48 8.62
C SER A 188 3.11 5.52 7.45
N PHE A 189 2.71 5.90 6.25
CA PHE A 189 2.93 5.12 5.03
C PHE A 189 4.43 4.96 4.70
N THR A 190 5.19 6.07 4.78
CA THR A 190 6.65 6.03 4.57
C THR A 190 7.34 5.15 5.61
N SER A 191 6.91 5.25 6.88
CA SER A 191 7.40 4.39 7.96
C SER A 191 7.07 2.92 7.71
N TYR A 192 5.84 2.61 7.28
CA TYR A 192 5.41 1.26 6.93
C TYR A 192 6.29 0.67 5.82
N MET A 193 6.56 1.46 4.79
CA MET A 193 7.43 1.09 3.68
C MET A 193 8.85 0.80 4.15
N ALA A 194 9.44 1.70 4.95
CA ALA A 194 10.79 1.53 5.46
C ALA A 194 10.93 0.27 6.33
N VAL A 195 10.00 0.05 7.26
CA VAL A 195 10.02 -1.13 8.14
C VAL A 195 9.77 -2.42 7.35
N SER A 196 8.90 -2.38 6.35
CA SER A 196 8.64 -3.54 5.49
C SER A 196 9.88 -3.96 4.71
N VAL A 197 10.59 -3.00 4.11
CA VAL A 197 11.87 -3.22 3.40
C VAL A 197 12.93 -3.76 4.35
N LEU A 198 13.09 -3.15 5.53
CA LEU A 198 14.06 -3.58 6.54
C LEU A 198 13.80 -5.02 7.00
N SER A 199 12.55 -5.35 7.28
CA SER A 199 12.18 -6.70 7.71
C SER A 199 12.38 -7.74 6.59
N SER A 200 12.19 -7.36 5.31
CA SER A 200 12.53 -8.22 4.16
C SER A 200 14.03 -8.46 4.05
N PHE A 201 14.85 -7.42 4.27
CA PHE A 201 16.30 -7.55 4.33
C PHE A 201 16.75 -8.50 5.44
N ILE A 202 16.25 -8.32 6.67
CA ILE A 202 16.59 -9.18 7.81
C ILE A 202 16.24 -10.65 7.54
N ASN A 203 15.06 -10.92 6.99
CA ASN A 203 14.69 -12.28 6.62
C ASN A 203 15.59 -12.85 5.50
N SER A 204 16.01 -12.05 4.53
CA SER A 204 16.87 -12.54 3.45
C SER A 204 18.28 -12.93 3.91
N LEU A 205 18.76 -12.42 5.05
CA LEU A 205 20.02 -12.86 5.68
C LEU A 205 19.99 -14.34 6.10
N SER A 206 18.81 -14.88 6.44
CA SER A 206 18.66 -16.27 6.88
C SER A 206 18.38 -17.26 5.75
N THR A 207 18.14 -16.80 4.53
CA THR A 207 17.90 -17.67 3.38
C THR A 207 19.07 -18.64 3.16
N THR A 208 20.31 -18.13 3.12
CA THR A 208 21.51 -18.94 2.90
C THR A 208 21.76 -19.98 4.01
N PRO A 209 21.76 -19.62 5.33
CA PRO A 209 21.90 -20.62 6.39
C PRO A 209 20.72 -21.60 6.43
N GLY A 210 19.50 -21.14 6.13
CA GLY A 210 18.32 -22.00 6.02
C GLY A 210 18.48 -23.09 4.95
N TYR A 211 18.92 -22.73 3.75
CA TYR A 211 19.21 -23.70 2.69
C TYR A 211 20.34 -24.66 3.07
N MET A 212 21.40 -24.16 3.72
CA MET A 212 22.51 -25.00 4.16
C MET A 212 22.06 -26.08 5.17
N ILE A 213 21.18 -25.72 6.11
CA ILE A 213 20.63 -26.65 7.10
C ILE A 213 19.80 -27.74 6.41
N ILE A 214 18.92 -27.35 5.47
CA ILE A 214 18.09 -28.30 4.71
C ILE A 214 18.98 -29.31 3.99
N ILE A 215 19.97 -28.85 3.22
CA ILE A 215 20.88 -29.72 2.47
C ILE A 215 21.60 -30.70 3.42
N ARG A 216 22.16 -30.20 4.52
CA ARG A 216 22.87 -31.04 5.50
C ARG A 216 21.95 -32.06 6.18
N SER A 217 20.70 -31.69 6.46
CA SER A 217 19.71 -32.59 7.09
C SER A 217 19.22 -33.70 6.17
N VAL A 218 19.32 -33.53 4.84
CA VAL A 218 19.03 -34.58 3.86
C VAL A 218 20.22 -35.52 3.74
N THR A 219 21.45 -34.99 3.68
CA THR A 219 22.66 -35.82 3.64
C THR A 219 22.77 -36.75 4.86
N ILE A 220 22.53 -36.25 6.07
CA ILE A 220 22.57 -37.06 7.32
C ILE A 220 21.52 -38.19 7.32
N ARG A 221 20.47 -38.09 6.50
CA ARG A 221 19.37 -39.07 6.49
C ARG A 221 19.59 -40.21 5.49
N ILE A 222 20.63 -40.13 4.67
CA ILE A 222 20.95 -41.09 3.60
C ILE A 222 22.12 -42.02 4.02
N GLU A 223 22.88 -41.66 5.07
CA GLU A 223 23.84 -42.53 5.77
C GLU A 223 23.19 -43.24 6.95
#